data_AF-A0A838BAF3-F1
#
_entry.id   AF-A0A838BAF3-F1
#
_cell.length_a   1.000
_cell.length_b   1.000
_cell.length_c   1.000
_cell.angle_alpha   90.00
_cell.angle_beta   90.00
_cell.angle_gamma   90.00
#
_symmetry.space_group_name_H-M   'P 1'
#
loop_
_entity.id
_entity.type
_entity.pdbx_description
1 polymer ?
#
loop_
_entity_poly.entity_id
_entity_poly.type
_entity_poly.pdbx_seq_one_letter_code
_entity_poly.pdbx_strand_id
1 'polypeptide(L)'
;MEALPVAVYTVDKQGRITFFNEAAADLWGHRPVIGRDLWCGCWKLRHLDGRPMAHGECPMAISMLEGRDIPWDQAIAERPDGELVPFRAHPRLLRDKSGEILGAINTLLDLRTQTQADEARMRLAAIVESSMDAIVSKDINGIITSWNDAAEHLFGYTPAEAVGRPVTMLIPPERLGEEASIISRIRAGERVPSYETMRLRKDGSLVPVSLTVSPIRDGIGRIVGASKIARDISPHKESERRIRLLMREVNHRVKNQYSVIISMIRETSRSAGTPATFLEQVRERISALSQSHDLLVDAEWRGATIGDLIKAQLKAFAAQDRLSVAGPVIILQPNAVQYLGIAFHELATNSAKYGALSRHGGRVEIEWDTAPATDRTDAFRLTWRELDGPGISGTMHRGFGSVVLKRVAPQALSGTGQLEFGEQGVVWTLQAPLRSVQASFADFESIEGT
;
A
#
# COMPACT_ATOMS: atom_id res chain seq x y z
N MET A 1 40.08 -47.67 19.54
CA MET A 1 39.36 -47.33 18.28
C MET A 1 37.85 -47.36 18.48
N GLU A 2 37.33 -48.32 19.25
CA GLU A 2 35.88 -48.49 19.47
C GLU A 2 35.17 -47.29 20.10
N ALA A 3 35.77 -46.65 21.12
CA ALA A 3 35.22 -45.47 21.78
C ALA A 3 35.47 -44.13 21.05
N LEU A 4 36.03 -44.13 19.84
CA LEU A 4 36.27 -42.89 19.11
C LEU A 4 34.94 -42.33 18.59
N PRO A 5 34.69 -41.02 18.73
CA PRO A 5 33.45 -40.37 18.25
C PRO A 5 33.44 -40.16 16.72
N VAL A 6 34.45 -40.67 16.02
CA VAL A 6 34.63 -40.55 14.58
C VAL A 6 34.59 -41.94 13.97
N ALA A 7 33.96 -42.07 12.80
CA ALA A 7 33.86 -43.31 12.07
C ALA A 7 35.24 -43.79 11.62
N VAL A 8 35.62 -45.00 12.06
CA VAL A 8 36.92 -45.61 11.75
C VAL A 8 36.71 -47.09 11.42
N TYR A 9 37.41 -47.55 10.38
CA TYR A 9 37.47 -48.97 10.04
C TYR A 9 38.84 -49.36 9.48
N THR A 10 39.15 -50.65 9.48
CA THR A 10 40.39 -51.20 8.93
C THR A 10 40.13 -52.31 7.94
N VAL A 11 41.08 -52.51 7.02
CA VAL A 11 41.07 -53.61 6.04
C VAL A 11 42.41 -54.36 6.05
N ASP A 12 42.39 -55.63 5.66
CA ASP A 12 43.60 -56.44 5.43
C ASP A 12 44.25 -56.18 4.06
N LYS A 13 45.35 -56.90 3.76
CA LYS A 13 46.09 -56.81 2.48
C LYS A 13 45.22 -57.13 1.26
N GLN A 14 44.14 -57.91 1.43
CA GLN A 14 43.20 -58.24 0.36
C GLN A 14 42.01 -57.25 0.30
N GLY A 15 41.99 -56.24 1.15
CA GLY A 15 40.94 -55.23 1.22
C GLY A 15 39.72 -55.66 2.03
N ARG A 16 39.73 -56.81 2.73
CA ARG A 16 38.60 -57.26 3.54
C ARG A 16 38.54 -56.46 4.82
N ILE A 17 37.35 -56.01 5.21
CA ILE A 17 37.14 -55.27 6.45
C ILE A 17 37.48 -56.17 7.64
N THR A 18 38.43 -55.73 8.47
CA THR A 18 38.90 -56.45 9.66
C THR A 18 38.32 -55.87 10.96
N PHE A 19 37.94 -54.59 10.95
CA PHE A 19 37.33 -53.91 12.10
C PHE A 19 36.57 -52.67 11.63
N PHE A 20 35.51 -52.29 12.33
CA PHE A 20 34.87 -50.98 12.25
C PHE A 20 34.29 -50.63 13.63
N ASN A 21 34.22 -49.35 13.98
CA ASN A 21 33.56 -48.90 15.21
C ASN A 21 32.07 -48.57 14.98
N GLU A 22 31.35 -48.32 16.07
CA GLU A 22 29.93 -47.97 16.04
C GLU A 22 29.66 -46.73 15.16
N ALA A 23 30.49 -45.69 15.26
CA ALA A 23 30.34 -44.49 14.43
C ALA A 23 30.42 -44.78 12.92
N ALA A 24 31.22 -45.77 12.48
CA ALA A 24 31.27 -46.19 11.09
C ALA A 24 30.01 -46.96 10.67
N ALA A 25 29.48 -47.84 11.53
CA ALA A 25 28.22 -48.53 11.30
C ALA A 25 27.05 -47.53 11.20
N ASP A 26 27.01 -46.56 12.11
CA ASP A 26 26.01 -45.49 12.12
C ASP A 26 26.08 -44.65 10.85
N LEU A 27 27.28 -44.28 10.39
CA LEU A 27 27.48 -43.53 9.15
C LEU A 27 26.93 -44.30 7.94
N TRP A 28 27.27 -45.58 7.82
CA TRP A 28 26.82 -46.45 6.72
C TRP A 28 25.34 -46.84 6.80
N GLY A 29 24.70 -46.69 7.97
CA GLY A 29 23.32 -47.11 8.20
C GLY A 29 23.12 -48.63 8.19
N HIS A 30 24.21 -49.40 8.17
CA HIS A 30 24.20 -50.87 8.26
C HIS A 30 25.57 -51.38 8.71
N ARG A 31 25.65 -52.69 8.99
CA ARG A 31 26.88 -53.34 9.47
C ARG A 31 27.43 -54.28 8.40
N PRO A 32 28.66 -54.04 7.90
CA PRO A 32 29.32 -54.97 6.99
C PRO A 32 29.75 -56.25 7.74
N VAL A 33 29.95 -57.32 6.98
CA VAL A 33 30.45 -58.60 7.47
C VAL A 33 31.98 -58.61 7.44
N ILE A 34 32.58 -58.63 8.63
CA ILE A 34 34.03 -58.72 8.83
C ILE A 34 34.60 -59.96 8.12
N GLY A 35 35.74 -59.79 7.45
CA GLY A 35 36.43 -60.84 6.71
C GLY A 35 35.78 -61.19 5.36
N ARG A 36 34.63 -60.60 5.01
CA ARG A 36 33.95 -60.83 3.73
C ARG A 36 33.86 -59.57 2.88
N ASP A 37 33.32 -58.49 3.44
CA ASP A 37 33.05 -57.28 2.67
C ASP A 37 34.36 -56.52 2.40
N LEU A 38 34.47 -55.97 1.18
CA LEU A 38 35.72 -55.40 0.65
C LEU A 38 35.68 -53.87 0.61
N TRP A 39 36.82 -53.26 0.88
CA TRP A 39 37.17 -51.85 0.68
C TRP A 39 36.41 -50.81 1.51
N CYS A 40 35.07 -50.81 1.53
CA CYS A 40 34.24 -49.94 2.38
C CYS A 40 33.06 -50.74 2.94
N GLY A 41 32.64 -50.43 4.17
CA GLY A 41 31.38 -50.91 4.73
C GLY A 41 30.12 -50.21 4.20
N CYS A 42 30.26 -49.32 3.22
CA CYS A 42 29.18 -48.58 2.59
C CYS A 42 28.21 -49.54 1.85
N TRP A 43 26.89 -49.39 1.97
CA TRP A 43 25.93 -50.22 1.20
C TRP A 43 26.04 -49.95 -0.30
N LYS A 44 25.99 -48.67 -0.69
CA LYS A 44 26.37 -48.19 -2.02
C LYS A 44 27.20 -46.91 -1.89
N LEU A 45 28.04 -46.66 -2.89
CA LEU A 45 28.86 -45.47 -2.99
C LEU A 45 28.46 -44.65 -4.21
N ARG A 46 28.58 -43.32 -4.09
CA ARG A 46 28.41 -42.36 -5.18
C ARG A 46 29.49 -41.29 -5.12
N HIS A 47 29.81 -40.71 -6.27
CA HIS A 47 30.56 -39.46 -6.31
C HIS A 47 29.66 -38.28 -5.89
N LEU A 48 30.27 -37.12 -5.66
CA LEU A 48 29.54 -35.90 -5.25
C LEU A 48 28.52 -35.40 -6.28
N ASP A 49 28.71 -35.71 -7.55
CA ASP A 49 27.77 -35.42 -8.63
C ASP A 49 26.56 -36.40 -8.67
N GLY A 50 26.55 -37.39 -7.78
CA GLY A 50 25.50 -38.40 -7.65
C GLY A 50 25.69 -39.64 -8.51
N ARG A 51 26.71 -39.73 -9.38
CA ARG A 51 26.95 -40.93 -10.19
C ARG A 51 27.38 -42.11 -9.29
N PRO A 52 26.96 -43.36 -9.59
CA PRO A 52 27.41 -44.53 -8.83
C PRO A 52 28.94 -44.67 -8.85
N MET A 53 29.51 -45.07 -7.72
CA MET A 53 30.93 -45.37 -7.55
C MET A 53 31.07 -46.83 -7.14
N ALA A 54 31.91 -47.59 -7.84
CA ALA A 54 32.17 -48.97 -7.44
C ALA A 54 33.06 -49.00 -6.18
N HIS A 55 32.91 -49.99 -5.30
CA HIS A 55 33.75 -50.11 -4.10
C HIS A 55 35.24 -50.23 -4.42
N GLY A 56 35.61 -50.80 -5.58
CA GLY A 56 36.99 -50.86 -6.05
C GLY A 56 37.58 -49.52 -6.50
N GLU A 57 36.73 -48.50 -6.67
CA GLU A 57 37.10 -47.12 -7.01
C GLU A 57 37.06 -46.20 -5.79
N CYS A 58 36.69 -46.73 -4.62
CA CYS A 58 36.61 -45.92 -3.41
C CYS A 58 38.01 -45.51 -2.94
N PRO A 59 38.12 -44.42 -2.14
CA PRO A 59 39.40 -43.93 -1.65
C PRO A 59 40.27 -45.03 -0.98
N MET A 60 39.64 -45.92 -0.21
CA MET A 60 40.36 -47.03 0.42
C MET A 60 40.95 -48.02 -0.60
N ALA A 61 40.16 -48.39 -1.62
CA ALA A 61 40.60 -49.31 -2.66
C ALA A 61 41.75 -48.71 -3.48
N ILE A 62 41.62 -47.44 -3.90
CA ILE A 62 42.67 -46.73 -4.65
C ILE A 62 43.97 -46.69 -3.84
N SER A 63 43.90 -46.32 -2.55
CA SER A 63 45.09 -46.26 -1.69
C SER A 63 45.80 -47.61 -1.57
N MET A 64 45.03 -48.69 -1.37
CA MET A 64 45.56 -50.06 -1.26
C MET A 64 46.14 -50.59 -2.57
N LEU A 65 45.48 -50.34 -3.71
CA LEU A 65 45.88 -50.84 -5.03
C LEU A 65 47.09 -50.08 -5.59
N GLU A 66 47.14 -48.76 -5.40
CA GLU A 66 48.25 -47.93 -5.87
C GLU A 66 49.43 -47.89 -4.88
N GLY A 67 49.25 -48.43 -3.67
CA GLY A 67 50.29 -48.51 -2.65
C GLY A 67 50.76 -47.14 -2.13
N ARG A 68 49.93 -46.11 -2.26
CA ARG A 68 50.19 -44.73 -1.78
C ARG A 68 49.06 -44.20 -0.93
N ASP A 69 49.40 -43.31 -0.01
CA ASP A 69 48.40 -42.52 0.69
C ASP A 69 47.80 -41.51 -0.30
N ILE A 70 46.48 -41.52 -0.43
CA ILE A 70 45.77 -40.53 -1.23
C ILE A 70 45.35 -39.35 -0.34
N PRO A 71 45.40 -38.11 -0.87
CA PRO A 71 44.84 -36.95 -0.17
C PRO A 71 43.33 -37.13 0.04
N TRP A 72 42.78 -36.39 1.02
CA TRP A 72 41.37 -36.43 1.38
C TRP A 72 40.45 -36.42 0.16
N ASP A 73 39.64 -37.47 0.02
CA ASP A 73 38.66 -37.58 -1.07
C ASP A 73 37.24 -37.70 -0.50
N GLN A 74 36.27 -37.18 -1.23
CA GLN A 74 34.88 -37.06 -0.80
C GLN A 74 33.98 -38.02 -1.59
N ALA A 75 33.08 -38.68 -0.89
CA ALA A 75 32.11 -39.60 -1.48
C ALA A 75 30.77 -39.49 -0.73
N ILE A 76 29.73 -40.07 -1.32
CA ILE A 76 28.41 -40.18 -0.71
C ILE A 76 28.13 -41.65 -0.44
N ALA A 77 27.80 -41.98 0.81
CA ALA A 77 27.23 -43.27 1.17
C ALA A 77 25.72 -43.22 0.97
N GLU A 78 25.16 -44.09 0.14
CA GLU A 78 23.71 -44.32 0.07
C GLU A 78 23.38 -45.46 1.02
N ARG A 79 22.61 -45.14 2.07
CA ARG A 79 22.14 -46.08 3.09
C ARG A 79 21.01 -46.98 2.54
N PRO A 80 20.72 -48.13 3.17
CA PRO A 80 19.64 -49.02 2.73
C PRO A 80 18.24 -48.39 2.74
N ASP A 81 18.02 -47.39 3.59
CA ASP A 81 16.78 -46.60 3.67
C ASP A 81 16.67 -45.50 2.60
N GLY A 82 17.70 -45.34 1.76
CA GLY A 82 17.78 -44.34 0.71
C GLY A 82 18.39 -43.00 1.14
N GLU A 83 18.76 -42.83 2.42
CA GLU A 83 19.43 -41.61 2.87
C GLU A 83 20.83 -41.49 2.24
N LEU A 84 21.18 -40.28 1.77
CA LEU A 84 22.48 -39.96 1.21
C LEU A 84 23.34 -39.24 2.25
N VAL A 85 24.45 -39.87 2.66
CA VAL A 85 25.38 -39.32 3.64
C VAL A 85 26.68 -38.93 2.97
N PRO A 86 26.92 -37.63 2.70
CA PRO A 86 28.21 -37.16 2.24
C PRO A 86 29.25 -37.33 3.35
N PHE A 87 30.40 -37.89 3.00
CA PHE A 87 31.51 -38.04 3.92
C PHE A 87 32.85 -37.75 3.25
N ARG A 88 33.87 -37.49 4.06
CA ARG A 88 35.26 -37.37 3.62
C ARG A 88 36.07 -38.54 4.17
N ALA A 89 36.80 -39.25 3.31
CA ALA A 89 37.65 -40.38 3.69
C ALA A 89 39.12 -39.99 3.80
N HIS A 90 39.84 -40.67 4.68
CA HIS A 90 41.28 -40.56 4.85
C HIS A 90 41.88 -41.94 5.14
N PRO A 91 42.11 -42.74 4.09
CA PRO A 91 42.81 -44.01 4.22
C PRO A 91 44.30 -43.76 4.50
N ARG A 92 44.87 -44.59 5.38
CA ARG A 92 46.30 -44.65 5.68
C ARG A 92 46.76 -46.10 5.64
N LEU A 93 47.81 -46.37 4.87
CA LEU A 93 48.37 -47.71 4.73
C LEU A 93 49.08 -48.15 6.00
N LEU A 94 48.84 -49.39 6.42
CA LEU A 94 49.55 -50.05 7.52
C LEU A 94 50.65 -50.94 6.91
N ARG A 95 51.90 -50.73 7.34
CA ARG A 95 53.07 -51.45 6.84
C ARG A 95 53.79 -52.20 7.95
N ASP A 96 54.40 -53.33 7.61
CA ASP A 96 55.29 -54.04 8.53
C ASP A 96 56.69 -53.42 8.58
N LYS A 97 57.59 -54.03 9.37
CA LYS A 97 58.98 -53.55 9.53
C LYS A 97 59.82 -53.64 8.25
N SER A 98 59.40 -54.42 7.26
CA SER A 98 60.06 -54.57 5.96
C SER A 98 59.52 -53.60 4.90
N GLY A 99 58.45 -52.86 5.22
CA GLY A 99 57.79 -51.90 4.33
C GLY A 99 56.63 -52.49 3.53
N GLU A 100 56.35 -53.79 3.67
CA GLU A 100 55.23 -54.47 3.02
C GLU A 100 53.89 -54.01 3.61
N ILE A 101 52.90 -53.83 2.73
CA ILE A 101 51.54 -53.42 3.13
C ILE A 101 50.84 -54.60 3.80
N LEU A 102 50.42 -54.41 5.06
CA LEU A 102 49.62 -55.35 5.84
C LEU A 102 48.11 -55.11 5.69
N GLY A 103 47.72 -53.87 5.38
CA GLY A 103 46.34 -53.42 5.36
C GLY A 103 46.26 -51.90 5.37
N ALA A 104 45.10 -51.36 5.78
CA ALA A 104 44.91 -49.93 5.93
C ALA A 104 43.87 -49.59 7.00
N ILE A 105 43.94 -48.37 7.52
CA ILE A 105 42.93 -47.76 8.39
C ILE A 105 42.29 -46.58 7.66
N ASN A 106 40.98 -46.42 7.76
CA ASN A 106 40.27 -45.25 7.25
C ASN A 106 39.62 -44.49 8.40
N THR A 107 39.62 -43.17 8.26
CA THR A 107 38.80 -42.28 9.06
C THR A 107 37.77 -41.62 8.15
N LEU A 108 36.49 -41.73 8.49
CA LEU A 108 35.38 -41.11 7.77
C LEU A 108 34.83 -39.93 8.57
N LEU A 109 34.77 -38.76 7.96
CA LEU A 109 34.15 -37.57 8.53
C LEU A 109 32.80 -37.33 7.88
N ASP A 110 31.71 -37.40 8.65
CA ASP A 110 30.36 -37.05 8.20
C ASP A 110 30.28 -35.55 7.91
N LEU A 111 29.81 -35.19 6.71
CA LEU A 111 29.70 -33.80 6.26
C LEU A 111 28.29 -33.20 6.43
N ARG A 112 27.28 -33.99 6.85
CA ARG A 112 25.88 -33.50 6.96
C ARG A 112 25.74 -32.32 7.91
N THR A 113 26.43 -32.35 9.06
CA THR A 113 26.35 -31.28 10.07
C THR A 113 26.92 -29.95 9.55
N GLN A 114 27.97 -30.01 8.74
CA GLN A 114 28.55 -28.84 8.10
C GLN A 114 27.62 -28.29 7.01
N THR A 115 27.09 -29.16 6.14
CA THR A 115 26.15 -28.78 5.08
C THR A 115 24.88 -28.15 5.65
N GLN A 116 24.29 -28.73 6.70
CA GLN A 116 23.08 -28.18 7.34
C GLN A 116 23.33 -26.80 7.97
N ALA A 117 24.49 -26.59 8.60
CA ALA A 117 24.85 -25.29 9.16
C ALA A 117 25.03 -24.24 8.07
N ASP A 118 25.67 -24.59 6.96
CA ASP A 118 25.86 -23.71 5.81
C ASP A 118 24.53 -23.39 5.13
N GLU A 119 23.65 -24.37 4.93
CA GLU A 119 22.30 -24.18 4.39
C GLU A 119 21.44 -23.28 5.28
N ALA A 120 21.47 -23.49 6.61
CA ALA A 120 20.75 -22.65 7.56
C ALA A 120 21.25 -21.20 7.50
N ARG A 121 22.57 -20.98 7.39
CA ARG A 121 23.16 -19.65 7.22
C ARG A 121 22.76 -19.00 5.92
N MET A 122 22.80 -19.72 4.79
CA MET A 122 22.35 -19.23 3.49
C MET A 122 20.86 -18.87 3.51
N ARG A 123 20.02 -19.71 4.13
CA ARG A 123 18.59 -19.43 4.28
C ARG A 123 18.34 -18.16 5.09
N LEU A 124 19.04 -17.98 6.21
CA LEU A 124 18.91 -16.76 7.03
C LEU A 124 19.40 -15.52 6.28
N ALA A 125 20.50 -15.61 5.54
CA ALA A 125 20.98 -14.52 4.69
C ALA A 125 19.94 -14.14 3.62
N ALA A 126 19.37 -15.14 2.93
CA ALA A 126 18.33 -14.90 1.93
C ALA A 126 17.08 -14.22 2.53
N ILE A 127 16.67 -14.60 3.75
CA ILE A 127 15.56 -13.94 4.45
C ILE A 127 15.88 -12.47 4.74
N VAL A 128 17.11 -12.16 5.16
CA VAL A 128 17.54 -10.78 5.45
C VAL A 128 17.62 -9.95 4.17
N GLU A 129 18.16 -10.48 3.07
CA GLU A 129 18.26 -9.76 1.80
C GLU A 129 16.90 -9.55 1.14
N SER A 130 15.99 -10.52 1.23
CA SER A 130 14.63 -10.38 0.68
C SER A 130 13.69 -9.49 1.51
N SER A 131 14.13 -9.01 2.68
CA SER A 131 13.34 -8.13 3.54
C SER A 131 13.10 -6.77 2.88
N MET A 132 11.87 -6.28 2.92
CA MET A 132 11.55 -4.90 2.51
C MET A 132 11.93 -3.84 3.56
N ASP A 133 12.10 -4.25 4.82
CA ASP A 133 12.59 -3.36 5.87
C ASP A 133 14.13 -3.32 5.81
N ALA A 134 14.69 -2.14 6.02
CA ALA A 134 16.13 -1.94 6.10
C ALA A 134 16.68 -2.60 7.38
N ILE A 135 17.63 -3.53 7.21
CA ILE A 135 18.29 -4.25 8.29
C ILE A 135 19.77 -3.88 8.31
N VAL A 136 20.21 -3.31 9.43
CA VAL A 136 21.58 -2.81 9.62
C VAL A 136 22.13 -3.35 10.93
N SER A 137 23.24 -4.08 10.90
CA SER A 137 23.96 -4.41 12.13
C SER A 137 25.13 -3.46 12.37
N LYS A 138 25.50 -3.29 13.63
CA LYS A 138 26.66 -2.50 14.06
C LYS A 138 27.34 -3.15 15.25
N ASP A 139 28.61 -2.85 15.46
CA ASP A 139 29.36 -3.22 16.66
C ASP A 139 28.97 -2.36 17.89
N ILE A 140 29.60 -2.61 19.03
CA ILE A 140 29.33 -1.88 20.27
C ILE A 140 29.81 -0.41 20.27
N ASN A 141 30.61 -0.03 19.28
CA ASN A 141 31.08 1.34 19.04
C ASN A 141 30.19 2.08 18.04
N GLY A 142 29.16 1.41 17.50
CA GLY A 142 28.23 1.98 16.53
C GLY A 142 28.74 1.96 15.09
N ILE A 143 29.79 1.19 14.80
CA ILE A 143 30.31 1.00 13.44
C ILE A 143 29.48 -0.05 12.73
N ILE A 144 28.97 0.27 11.54
CA ILE A 144 28.12 -0.60 10.73
C ILE A 144 28.92 -1.85 10.31
N THR A 145 28.34 -3.03 10.52
CA THR A 145 28.93 -4.33 10.21
C THR A 145 28.17 -5.11 9.14
N SER A 146 26.89 -4.81 8.91
CA SER A 146 26.11 -5.37 7.81
C SER A 146 25.09 -4.37 7.27
N TRP A 147 24.71 -4.57 6.02
CA TRP A 147 23.82 -3.69 5.27
C TRP A 147 23.08 -4.51 4.21
N ASN A 148 21.76 -4.67 4.35
CA ASN A 148 20.97 -5.41 3.36
C ASN A 148 20.49 -4.52 2.20
N ASP A 149 19.95 -5.14 1.16
CA ASP A 149 19.43 -4.44 -0.02
C ASP A 149 18.41 -3.34 0.33
N ALA A 150 17.46 -3.59 1.24
CA ALA A 150 16.48 -2.57 1.63
C ALA A 150 17.09 -1.36 2.35
N ALA A 151 18.21 -1.53 3.05
CA ALA A 151 18.92 -0.39 3.65
C ALA A 151 19.55 0.50 2.58
N GLU A 152 20.07 -0.08 1.50
CA GLU A 152 20.56 0.69 0.34
C GLU A 152 19.42 1.47 -0.32
N HIS A 153 18.29 0.83 -0.58
CA HIS A 153 17.12 1.51 -1.16
C HIS A 153 16.59 2.64 -0.26
N LEU A 154 16.54 2.42 1.06
CA LEU A 154 15.99 3.40 2.00
C LEU A 154 16.92 4.61 2.20
N PHE A 155 18.21 4.37 2.39
CA PHE A 155 19.18 5.42 2.78
C PHE A 155 20.05 5.92 1.63
N GLY A 156 20.10 5.21 0.50
CA GLY A 156 20.86 5.58 -0.71
C GLY A 156 22.36 5.28 -0.66
N TYR A 157 22.83 4.54 0.34
CA TYR A 157 24.23 4.12 0.47
C TYR A 157 24.39 2.66 0.08
N THR A 158 25.37 2.36 -0.76
CA THR A 158 25.74 0.97 -1.06
C THR A 158 26.36 0.30 0.17
N PRO A 159 26.34 -1.05 0.29
CA PRO A 159 27.05 -1.76 1.35
C PRO A 159 28.53 -1.37 1.46
N ALA A 160 29.20 -1.15 0.32
CA ALA A 160 30.62 -0.76 0.26
C ALA A 160 30.88 0.64 0.84
N GLU A 161 29.90 1.54 0.77
CA GLU A 161 29.99 2.89 1.35
C GLU A 161 29.60 2.90 2.84
N ALA A 162 28.65 2.05 3.24
CA ALA A 162 28.07 2.05 4.58
C ALA A 162 28.84 1.19 5.59
N VAL A 163 29.28 -0.01 5.20
CA VAL A 163 29.98 -0.92 6.12
C VAL A 163 31.32 -0.33 6.54
N GLY A 164 31.63 -0.39 7.84
CA GLY A 164 32.81 0.24 8.44
C GLY A 164 32.65 1.73 8.77
N ARG A 165 31.50 2.36 8.44
CA ARG A 165 31.18 3.74 8.83
C ARG A 165 30.35 3.80 10.12
N PRO A 166 30.39 4.92 10.85
CA PRO A 166 29.55 5.10 12.03
C PRO A 166 28.08 5.28 11.62
N VAL A 167 27.17 4.59 12.30
CA VAL A 167 25.71 4.65 12.04
C VAL A 167 25.11 6.05 12.23
N THR A 168 25.84 6.95 12.90
CA THR A 168 25.47 8.36 13.08
C THR A 168 25.35 9.14 11.77
N MET A 169 25.95 8.65 10.67
CA MET A 169 25.76 9.24 9.34
C MET A 169 24.30 9.23 8.87
N LEU A 170 23.46 8.35 9.43
CA LEU A 170 22.04 8.25 9.13
C LEU A 170 21.17 9.09 10.08
N ILE A 171 21.77 9.79 11.04
CA ILE A 171 21.05 10.46 12.12
C ILE A 171 21.23 11.98 11.94
N PRO A 172 20.13 12.76 11.89
CA PRO A 172 20.23 14.22 11.85
C PRO A 172 21.04 14.76 13.03
N PRO A 173 21.84 15.83 12.85
CA PRO A 173 22.71 16.38 13.90
C PRO A 173 21.99 16.65 15.23
N GLU A 174 20.78 17.18 15.17
CA GLU A 174 19.93 17.51 16.32
C GLU A 174 19.38 16.27 17.05
N ARG A 175 19.52 15.07 16.48
CA ARG A 175 19.04 13.80 17.01
C ARG A 175 20.15 12.82 17.39
N LEU A 176 21.42 13.22 17.32
CA LEU A 176 22.56 12.36 17.64
C LEU A 176 22.50 11.76 19.07
N GLY A 177 21.87 12.46 20.01
CA GLY A 177 21.63 11.96 21.37
C GLY A 177 20.80 10.68 21.44
N GLU A 178 19.95 10.39 20.43
CA GLU A 178 19.19 9.14 20.35
C GLU A 178 20.12 7.93 20.35
N GLU A 179 21.23 8.01 19.61
CA GLU A 179 22.17 6.88 19.46
C GLU A 179 22.86 6.53 20.76
N ALA A 180 23.24 7.53 21.57
CA ALA A 180 23.84 7.30 22.87
C ALA A 180 22.88 6.57 23.83
N SER A 181 21.60 6.97 23.84
CA SER A 181 20.56 6.29 24.62
C SER A 181 20.35 4.85 24.16
N ILE A 182 20.28 4.61 22.85
CA ILE A 182 20.15 3.27 22.27
C ILE A 182 21.33 2.38 22.70
N ILE A 183 22.57 2.84 22.52
CA ILE A 183 23.76 2.05 22.87
C ILE A 183 23.77 1.69 24.36
N SER A 184 23.38 2.62 25.24
CA SER A 184 23.29 2.35 26.69
C SER A 184 22.33 1.20 27.00
N ARG A 185 21.13 1.21 26.42
CA ARG A 185 20.12 0.16 26.59
C ARG A 185 20.57 -1.18 26.01
N ILE A 186 21.19 -1.16 24.83
CA ILE A 186 21.78 -2.36 24.22
C ILE A 186 22.87 -2.95 25.12
N ARG A 187 23.74 -2.13 25.73
CA ARG A 187 24.76 -2.61 26.67
C ARG A 187 24.16 -3.27 27.91
N ALA A 188 22.99 -2.82 28.35
CA ALA A 188 22.22 -3.48 29.41
C ALA A 188 21.48 -4.76 28.96
N GLY A 189 21.57 -5.13 27.68
CA GLY A 189 20.87 -6.28 27.10
C GLY A 189 19.39 -6.04 26.79
N GLU A 190 18.94 -4.78 26.86
CA GLU A 190 17.56 -4.42 26.57
C GLU A 190 17.31 -4.25 25.08
N ARG A 191 16.08 -4.54 24.66
CA ARG A 191 15.59 -4.18 23.33
C ARG A 191 15.00 -2.77 23.36
N VAL A 192 15.26 -1.98 22.32
CA VAL A 192 14.55 -0.73 22.08
C VAL A 192 13.29 -1.06 21.26
N PRO A 193 12.08 -0.91 21.83
CA PRO A 193 10.84 -1.16 21.11
C PRO A 193 10.67 -0.19 19.95
N SER A 194 9.76 -0.50 19.04
CA SER A 194 9.50 0.34 17.87
C SER A 194 9.11 1.76 18.26
N TYR A 195 9.74 2.74 17.64
CA TYR A 195 9.42 4.17 17.77
C TYR A 195 9.65 4.91 16.46
N GLU A 196 8.92 6.00 16.24
CA GLU A 196 9.09 6.84 15.05
C GLU A 196 10.21 7.87 15.24
N THR A 197 11.06 8.02 14.23
CA THR A 197 12.13 9.03 14.21
C THR A 197 12.44 9.46 12.78
N MET A 198 13.29 10.47 12.63
CA MET A 198 13.80 10.91 11.34
C MET A 198 15.23 10.39 11.14
N ARG A 199 15.52 9.97 9.91
CA ARG A 199 16.86 9.59 9.46
C ARG A 199 17.26 10.39 8.23
N LEU A 200 18.56 10.48 8.01
CA LEU A 200 19.18 11.21 6.92
C LEU A 200 19.55 10.22 5.81
N ARG A 201 19.16 10.52 4.57
CA ARG A 201 19.62 9.81 3.37
C ARG A 201 20.93 10.39 2.84
N LYS A 202 21.56 9.70 1.90
CA LYS A 202 22.78 10.16 1.22
C LYS A 202 22.65 11.52 0.53
N ASP A 203 21.48 11.81 -0.04
CA ASP A 203 21.18 13.08 -0.70
C ASP A 203 20.90 14.24 0.28
N GLY A 204 20.93 13.98 1.59
CA GLY A 204 20.62 14.94 2.64
C GLY A 204 19.13 15.09 2.94
N SER A 205 18.24 14.37 2.23
CA SER A 205 16.81 14.36 2.53
C SER A 205 16.53 13.61 3.84
N LEU A 206 15.45 14.02 4.52
CA LEU A 206 14.98 13.35 5.71
C LEU A 206 13.92 12.29 5.37
N VAL A 207 14.02 11.14 6.03
CA VAL A 207 13.04 10.06 5.95
C VAL A 207 12.44 9.75 7.32
N PRO A 208 11.10 9.77 7.46
CA PRO A 208 10.47 9.24 8.66
C PRO A 208 10.57 7.71 8.65
N VAL A 209 11.07 7.14 9.74
CA VAL A 209 11.18 5.69 9.91
C VAL A 209 10.59 5.23 11.23
N SER A 210 10.05 4.03 11.22
CA SER A 210 9.79 3.26 12.44
C SER A 210 11.02 2.39 12.73
N LEU A 211 11.70 2.65 13.85
CA LEU A 211 12.98 2.05 14.20
C LEU A 211 12.84 1.11 15.38
N THR A 212 13.33 -0.12 15.23
CA THR A 212 13.49 -1.11 16.31
C THR A 212 14.95 -1.51 16.43
N VAL A 213 15.48 -1.65 17.66
CA VAL A 213 16.89 -2.02 17.88
C VAL A 213 16.99 -3.16 18.88
N SER A 214 17.74 -4.21 18.52
CA SER A 214 17.91 -5.42 19.35
C SER A 214 19.41 -5.74 19.54
N PRO A 215 19.83 -6.26 20.70
CA PRO A 215 21.22 -6.64 20.94
C PRO A 215 21.59 -7.89 20.13
N ILE A 216 22.81 -7.93 19.60
CA ILE A 216 23.41 -9.11 18.96
C ILE A 216 24.35 -9.76 19.96
N ARG A 217 24.23 -11.07 20.16
CA ARG A 217 25.06 -11.86 21.08
C ARG A 217 25.96 -12.84 20.33
N ASP A 218 27.14 -13.08 20.88
CA ASP A 218 28.04 -14.15 20.42
C ASP A 218 27.64 -15.53 20.95
N GLY A 219 28.39 -16.58 20.56
CA GLY A 219 28.13 -17.97 20.95
C GLY A 219 28.29 -18.27 22.44
N ILE A 220 28.81 -17.33 23.24
CA ILE A 220 28.91 -17.43 24.70
C ILE A 220 28.00 -16.43 25.42
N GLY A 221 27.08 -15.78 24.67
CA GLY A 221 26.03 -14.92 25.20
C GLY A 221 26.41 -13.45 25.46
N ARG A 222 27.64 -13.03 25.12
CA ARG A 222 28.11 -11.65 25.28
C ARG A 222 27.55 -10.77 24.18
N ILE A 223 27.22 -9.53 24.52
CA ILE A 223 26.70 -8.56 23.55
C ILE A 223 27.87 -8.01 22.74
N VAL A 224 27.84 -8.26 21.43
CA VAL A 224 28.89 -7.84 20.48
C VAL A 224 28.46 -6.68 19.58
N GLY A 225 27.18 -6.34 19.60
CA GLY A 225 26.64 -5.29 18.74
C GLY A 225 25.12 -5.15 18.85
N ALA A 226 24.53 -4.52 17.84
CA ALA A 226 23.09 -4.37 17.72
C ALA A 226 22.62 -4.52 16.26
N SER A 227 21.43 -5.07 16.08
CA SER A 227 20.68 -5.06 14.83
C SER A 227 19.61 -3.96 14.89
N LYS A 228 19.55 -3.12 13.86
CA LYS A 228 18.51 -2.12 13.63
C LYS A 228 17.60 -2.60 12.50
N ILE A 229 16.29 -2.47 12.70
CA ILE A 229 15.28 -2.62 11.66
C ILE A 229 14.64 -1.24 11.49
N ALA A 230 14.76 -0.65 10.30
CA ALA A 230 14.17 0.63 9.97
C ALA A 230 13.14 0.44 8.84
N ARG A 231 11.88 0.77 9.13
CA ARG A 231 10.79 0.74 8.16
C ARG A 231 10.47 2.15 7.69
N ASP A 232 10.43 2.37 6.38
CA ASP A 232 9.93 3.63 5.82
C ASP A 232 8.44 3.81 6.12
N ILE A 233 8.08 4.91 6.78
CA ILE A 233 6.68 5.25 7.09
C ILE A 233 6.20 6.47 6.31
N SER A 234 6.96 6.94 5.31
CA SER A 234 6.57 8.03 4.40
C SER A 234 5.25 7.73 3.68
N PRO A 235 5.03 6.52 3.12
CA PRO A 235 3.76 6.22 2.45
C PRO A 235 2.57 6.27 3.41
N HIS A 236 2.77 5.80 4.64
CA HIS A 236 1.73 5.85 5.68
C HIS A 236 1.39 7.29 6.06
N LYS A 237 2.39 8.13 6.30
CA LYS A 237 2.19 9.55 6.64
C LYS A 237 1.54 10.35 5.51
N GLU A 238 1.88 10.06 4.25
CA GLU A 238 1.26 10.72 3.10
C GLU A 238 -0.22 10.31 2.96
N SER A 239 -0.53 9.03 3.14
CA SER A 239 -1.93 8.55 3.16
C SER A 239 -2.73 9.22 4.26
N GLU A 240 -2.20 9.30 5.49
CA GLU A 240 -2.86 10.02 6.59
C GLU A 240 -3.11 11.49 6.26
N ARG A 241 -2.12 12.16 5.65
CA ARG A 241 -2.23 13.56 5.25
C ARG A 241 -3.32 13.74 4.21
N ARG A 242 -3.37 12.88 3.19
CA ARG A 242 -4.40 12.87 2.14
C ARG A 242 -5.79 12.70 2.75
N ILE A 243 -5.97 11.74 3.66
CA ILE A 243 -7.24 11.52 4.37
C ILE A 243 -7.65 12.77 5.17
N ARG A 244 -6.72 13.43 5.89
CA ARG A 244 -7.03 14.65 6.65
C ARG A 244 -7.46 15.81 5.74
N LEU A 245 -6.85 15.94 4.56
CA LEU A 245 -7.22 16.97 3.58
C LEU A 245 -8.63 16.73 3.03
N LEU A 246 -8.92 15.49 2.63
CA LEU A 246 -10.26 15.09 2.17
C LEU A 246 -11.32 15.32 3.25
N MET A 247 -11.03 14.93 4.50
CA MET A 247 -11.93 15.18 5.63
C MET A 247 -12.17 16.67 5.86
N ARG A 248 -11.15 17.52 5.69
CA ARG A 248 -11.32 18.98 5.80
C ARG A 248 -12.24 19.52 4.70
N GLU A 249 -12.12 19.00 3.49
CA GLU A 249 -12.97 19.40 2.37
C GLU A 249 -14.43 18.97 2.58
N VAL A 250 -14.67 17.73 2.98
CA VAL A 250 -16.02 17.23 3.33
C VAL A 250 -16.63 18.10 4.43
N ASN A 251 -15.88 18.39 5.49
CA ASN A 251 -16.35 19.27 6.57
C ASN A 251 -16.71 20.67 6.07
N HIS A 252 -15.94 21.24 5.15
CA HIS A 252 -16.26 22.53 4.54
C HIS A 252 -17.57 22.45 3.74
N ARG A 253 -17.76 21.40 2.93
CA ARG A 253 -18.98 21.20 2.14
C ARG A 253 -20.22 21.03 3.02
N VAL A 254 -20.13 20.25 4.09
CA VAL A 254 -21.22 20.08 5.07
C VAL A 254 -21.58 21.41 5.74
N LYS A 255 -20.59 22.22 6.15
CA LYS A 255 -20.84 23.56 6.71
C LYS A 255 -21.55 24.49 5.73
N ASN A 256 -21.21 24.41 4.44
CA ASN A 256 -21.90 25.18 3.41
C ASN A 256 -23.38 24.75 3.28
N GLN A 257 -23.66 23.44 3.31
CA GLN A 257 -25.04 22.93 3.28
C GLN A 257 -25.85 23.39 4.50
N TYR A 258 -25.27 23.36 5.70
CA TYR A 258 -25.94 23.88 6.90
C TYR A 258 -26.25 25.38 6.80
N SER A 259 -25.34 26.18 6.22
CA SER A 259 -25.59 27.60 6.00
C SER A 259 -26.80 27.85 5.09
N VAL A 260 -26.98 27.01 4.06
CA VAL A 260 -28.17 27.05 3.18
C VAL A 260 -29.43 26.67 3.93
N ILE A 261 -29.41 25.60 4.71
CA ILE A 261 -30.56 25.13 5.50
C ILE A 261 -30.97 26.17 6.56
N ILE A 262 -30.01 26.76 7.28
CA ILE A 262 -30.29 27.81 8.27
C ILE A 262 -30.89 29.05 7.60
N SER A 263 -30.36 29.44 6.43
CA SER A 263 -30.90 30.57 5.65
C SER A 263 -32.33 30.28 5.18
N MET A 264 -32.60 29.04 4.76
CA MET A 264 -33.91 28.57 4.36
C MET A 264 -34.92 28.61 5.51
N ILE A 265 -34.55 28.07 6.67
CA ILE A 265 -35.41 28.07 7.86
C ILE A 265 -35.76 29.51 8.28
N ARG A 266 -34.74 30.39 8.38
CA ARG A 266 -34.94 31.79 8.78
C ARG A 266 -35.88 32.53 7.84
N GLU A 267 -35.72 32.36 6.54
CA GLU A 267 -36.53 33.07 5.57
C GLU A 267 -37.94 32.49 5.46
N THR A 268 -38.09 31.16 5.54
CA THR A 268 -39.41 30.50 5.59
C THR A 268 -40.19 30.91 6.82
N SER A 269 -39.53 31.02 7.98
CA SER A 269 -40.16 31.48 9.22
C SER A 269 -40.68 32.93 9.14
N ARG A 270 -40.07 33.79 8.30
CA ARG A 270 -40.56 35.16 8.10
C ARG A 270 -41.78 35.22 7.18
N SER A 271 -41.89 34.30 6.24
CA SER A 271 -42.96 34.29 5.22
C SER A 271 -44.15 33.39 5.57
N ALA A 272 -43.96 32.38 6.42
CA ALA A 272 -45.01 31.43 6.77
C ALA A 272 -46.05 32.05 7.72
N GLY A 273 -47.33 31.95 7.36
CA GLY A 273 -48.42 32.49 8.17
C GLY A 273 -48.79 31.62 9.38
N THR A 274 -48.46 30.32 9.36
CA THR A 274 -48.76 29.37 10.45
C THR A 274 -47.63 28.36 10.67
N PRO A 275 -47.53 27.73 11.86
CA PRO A 275 -46.57 26.66 12.10
C PRO A 275 -46.72 25.45 11.16
N ALA A 276 -47.95 25.10 10.77
CA ALA A 276 -48.20 23.99 9.85
C ALA A 276 -47.66 24.28 8.45
N THR A 277 -47.93 25.48 7.91
CA THR A 277 -47.42 25.91 6.61
C THR A 277 -45.90 26.06 6.59
N PHE A 278 -45.30 26.50 7.71
CA PHE A 278 -43.85 26.51 7.88
C PHE A 278 -43.25 25.10 7.76
N LEU A 279 -43.78 24.12 8.50
CA LEU A 279 -43.28 22.74 8.48
C LEU A 279 -43.37 22.12 7.10
N GLU A 280 -44.50 22.33 6.41
CA GLU A 280 -44.72 21.83 5.06
C GLU A 280 -43.71 22.42 4.08
N GLN A 281 -43.53 23.75 4.06
CA GLN A 281 -42.59 24.43 3.17
C GLN A 281 -41.12 24.03 3.44
N VAL A 282 -40.73 23.87 4.71
CA VAL A 282 -39.39 23.38 5.04
C VAL A 282 -39.19 21.94 4.56
N ARG A 283 -40.19 21.07 4.72
CA ARG A 283 -40.11 19.67 4.27
C ARG A 283 -39.99 19.55 2.76
N GLU A 284 -40.79 20.30 1.99
CA GLU A 284 -40.72 20.35 0.53
C GLU A 284 -39.30 20.71 0.07
N ARG A 285 -38.72 21.76 0.66
CA ARG A 285 -37.39 22.26 0.28
C ARG A 285 -36.24 21.35 0.69
N ILE A 286 -36.31 20.71 1.86
CA ILE A 286 -35.32 19.69 2.26
C ILE A 286 -35.39 18.50 1.30
N SER A 287 -36.59 18.10 0.87
CA SER A 287 -36.74 17.03 -0.12
C SER A 287 -36.12 17.39 -1.47
N ALA A 288 -36.29 18.63 -1.93
CA ALA A 288 -35.69 19.12 -3.18
C ALA A 288 -34.16 19.18 -3.10
N LEU A 289 -33.64 19.59 -1.94
CA LEU A 289 -32.23 19.56 -1.63
C LEU A 289 -31.67 18.12 -1.68
N SER A 290 -32.39 17.16 -1.10
CA SER A 290 -32.02 15.74 -1.14
C SER A 290 -31.94 15.23 -2.59
N GLN A 291 -32.91 15.55 -3.45
CA GLN A 291 -32.88 15.12 -4.85
C GLN A 291 -31.67 15.67 -5.62
N SER A 292 -31.27 16.90 -5.34
CA SER A 292 -30.05 17.48 -5.93
C SER A 292 -28.78 16.77 -5.41
N HIS A 293 -28.81 16.31 -4.16
CA HIS A 293 -27.71 15.55 -3.57
C HIS A 293 -27.63 14.13 -4.13
N ASP A 294 -28.76 13.46 -4.34
CA ASP A 294 -28.82 12.12 -4.93
C ASP A 294 -28.19 12.11 -6.33
N LEU A 295 -28.47 13.13 -7.16
CA LEU A 295 -27.83 13.31 -8.48
C LEU A 295 -26.30 13.41 -8.39
N LEU A 296 -25.77 14.02 -7.33
CA LEU A 296 -24.33 14.11 -7.13
C LEU A 296 -23.74 12.79 -6.64
N VAL A 297 -24.44 12.08 -5.76
CA VAL A 297 -24.00 10.77 -5.26
C VAL A 297 -23.98 9.73 -6.38
N ASP A 298 -25.05 9.65 -7.17
CA ASP A 298 -25.18 8.71 -8.29
C ASP A 298 -24.13 8.94 -9.38
N ALA A 299 -23.63 10.17 -9.52
CA ALA A 299 -22.59 10.54 -10.46
C ALA A 299 -21.18 10.55 -9.85
N GLU A 300 -20.96 9.91 -8.69
CA GLU A 300 -19.66 9.92 -7.98
C GLU A 300 -19.08 11.33 -7.79
N TRP A 301 -19.94 12.32 -7.56
CA TRP A 301 -19.60 13.74 -7.41
C TRP A 301 -18.97 14.41 -8.63
N ARG A 302 -19.00 13.74 -9.80
CA ARG A 302 -18.53 14.28 -11.08
C ARG A 302 -19.35 15.46 -11.59
N GLY A 303 -20.56 15.64 -11.05
CA GLY A 303 -21.51 16.67 -11.45
C GLY A 303 -22.79 16.07 -12.03
N ALA A 304 -23.69 16.92 -12.53
CA ALA A 304 -24.90 16.49 -13.22
C ALA A 304 -25.15 17.39 -14.43
N THR A 305 -25.76 16.88 -15.50
CA THR A 305 -26.11 17.76 -16.62
C THR A 305 -27.22 18.73 -16.19
N ILE A 306 -27.23 19.95 -16.76
CA ILE A 306 -28.32 20.92 -16.52
C ILE A 306 -29.68 20.28 -16.82
N GLY A 307 -29.77 19.52 -17.91
CA GLY A 307 -30.99 18.83 -18.33
C GLY A 307 -31.49 17.81 -17.30
N ASP A 308 -30.59 16.98 -16.75
CA ASP A 308 -30.95 15.99 -15.72
C ASP A 308 -31.42 16.67 -14.43
N LEU A 309 -30.77 17.77 -14.04
CA LEU A 309 -31.16 18.55 -12.86
C LEU A 309 -32.55 19.17 -13.03
N ILE A 310 -32.82 19.80 -14.18
CA ILE A 310 -34.14 20.36 -14.50
C ILE A 310 -35.19 19.23 -14.46
N LYS A 311 -34.92 18.12 -15.14
CA LYS A 311 -35.84 16.98 -15.20
C LYS A 311 -36.14 16.44 -13.81
N ALA A 312 -35.13 16.27 -12.95
CA ALA A 312 -35.32 15.81 -11.59
C ALA A 312 -36.20 16.77 -10.77
N GLN A 313 -35.95 18.08 -10.84
CA GLN A 313 -36.67 19.08 -10.05
C GLN A 313 -38.11 19.33 -10.54
N LEU A 314 -38.37 19.19 -11.84
CA LEU A 314 -39.68 19.50 -12.44
C LEU A 314 -40.60 18.28 -12.59
N LYS A 315 -40.08 17.06 -12.43
CA LYS A 315 -40.84 15.80 -12.65
C LYS A 315 -42.18 15.74 -11.90
N ALA A 316 -42.24 16.31 -10.69
CA ALA A 316 -43.44 16.28 -9.86
C ALA A 316 -44.49 17.37 -10.23
N PHE A 317 -44.12 18.36 -11.05
CA PHE A 317 -44.93 19.57 -11.27
C PHE A 317 -45.55 19.67 -12.66
N ALA A 318 -44.95 19.05 -13.68
CA ALA A 318 -45.43 19.15 -15.05
C ALA A 318 -45.16 17.89 -15.86
N ALA A 319 -46.11 17.57 -16.75
CA ALA A 319 -45.89 16.61 -17.82
C ALA A 319 -44.94 17.20 -18.88
N GLN A 320 -44.28 16.32 -19.63
CA GLN A 320 -43.18 16.67 -20.52
C GLN A 320 -43.61 17.55 -21.72
N ASP A 321 -44.89 17.52 -22.10
CA ASP A 321 -45.49 18.31 -23.18
C ASP A 321 -45.74 19.79 -22.82
N ARG A 322 -45.64 20.13 -21.53
CA ARG A 322 -45.74 21.50 -21.00
C ARG A 322 -44.40 22.16 -20.72
N LEU A 323 -43.30 21.44 -20.94
CA LEU A 323 -41.95 21.90 -20.68
C LEU A 323 -41.17 21.97 -22.00
N SER A 324 -40.64 23.15 -22.32
CA SER A 324 -39.61 23.30 -23.34
C SER A 324 -38.25 23.47 -22.64
N VAL A 325 -37.29 22.60 -22.94
CA VAL A 325 -35.97 22.59 -22.30
C VAL A 325 -34.91 22.53 -23.41
N ALA A 326 -34.15 23.61 -23.59
CA ALA A 326 -33.21 23.74 -24.70
C ALA A 326 -31.88 24.39 -24.26
N GLY A 327 -30.76 23.83 -24.73
CA GLY A 327 -29.44 24.39 -24.51
C GLY A 327 -28.33 23.36 -24.77
N PRO A 328 -27.06 23.79 -24.76
CA PRO A 328 -25.92 22.88 -24.92
C PRO A 328 -25.77 21.93 -23.73
N VAL A 329 -25.15 20.77 -23.95
CA VAL A 329 -24.83 19.83 -22.86
C VAL A 329 -23.73 20.44 -21.99
N ILE A 330 -24.08 20.80 -20.76
CA ILE A 330 -23.15 21.33 -19.75
C ILE A 330 -23.24 20.43 -18.51
N ILE A 331 -22.09 19.89 -18.09
CA ILE A 331 -21.95 19.20 -16.81
C ILE A 331 -21.73 20.26 -15.74
N LEU A 332 -22.66 20.36 -14.81
CA LEU A 332 -22.59 21.30 -13.69
C LEU A 332 -21.62 20.81 -12.63
N GLN A 333 -20.78 21.72 -12.12
CA GLN A 333 -20.00 21.44 -10.92
C GLN A 333 -20.91 21.26 -9.69
N PRO A 334 -20.49 20.53 -8.64
CA PRO A 334 -21.36 20.21 -7.49
C PRO A 334 -22.02 21.42 -6.83
N ASN A 335 -21.29 22.54 -6.74
CA ASN A 335 -21.82 23.79 -6.20
C ASN A 335 -22.99 24.32 -7.05
N ALA A 336 -22.87 24.23 -8.38
CA ALA A 336 -23.92 24.68 -9.28
C ALA A 336 -25.15 23.77 -9.27
N VAL A 337 -24.96 22.45 -9.22
CA VAL A 337 -26.06 21.47 -9.06
C VAL A 337 -26.92 21.82 -7.84
N GLN A 338 -26.24 22.07 -6.72
CA GLN A 338 -26.85 22.41 -5.44
C GLN A 338 -27.71 23.69 -5.50
N TYR A 339 -27.17 24.78 -6.04
CA TYR A 339 -27.87 26.07 -6.01
C TYR A 339 -28.89 26.24 -7.15
N LEU A 340 -28.61 25.69 -8.33
CA LEU A 340 -29.58 25.65 -9.42
C LEU A 340 -30.73 24.70 -9.10
N GLY A 341 -30.47 23.58 -8.40
CA GLY A 341 -31.51 22.65 -7.97
C GLY A 341 -32.56 23.32 -7.09
N ILE A 342 -32.12 24.10 -6.09
CA ILE A 342 -33.03 24.88 -5.24
C ILE A 342 -33.75 25.96 -6.08
N ALA A 343 -33.06 26.66 -6.98
CA ALA A 343 -33.68 27.68 -7.83
C ALA A 343 -34.79 27.10 -8.72
N PHE A 344 -34.53 25.98 -9.40
CA PHE A 344 -35.51 25.29 -10.24
C PHE A 344 -36.69 24.77 -9.42
N HIS A 345 -36.44 24.24 -8.21
CA HIS A 345 -37.51 23.80 -7.32
C HIS A 345 -38.44 24.96 -6.92
N GLU A 346 -37.87 26.11 -6.53
CA GLU A 346 -38.66 27.29 -6.16
C GLU A 346 -39.45 27.83 -7.36
N LEU A 347 -38.84 27.86 -8.56
CA LEU A 347 -39.54 28.27 -9.79
C LEU A 347 -40.69 27.31 -10.12
N ALA A 348 -40.45 26.00 -10.10
CA ALA A 348 -41.47 24.99 -10.39
C ALA A 348 -42.64 25.06 -9.39
N THR A 349 -42.33 25.20 -8.11
CA THR A 349 -43.33 25.33 -7.04
C THR A 349 -44.16 26.61 -7.21
N ASN A 350 -43.52 27.75 -7.50
CA ASN A 350 -44.22 29.01 -7.72
C ASN A 350 -45.08 28.95 -8.99
N SER A 351 -44.58 28.33 -10.05
CA SER A 351 -45.32 28.13 -11.28
C SER A 351 -46.58 27.29 -11.07
N ALA A 352 -46.47 26.20 -10.30
CA ALA A 352 -47.59 25.32 -10.01
C ALA A 352 -48.63 25.96 -9.08
N LYS A 353 -48.19 26.77 -8.10
CA LYS A 353 -49.09 27.41 -7.12
C LYS A 353 -49.71 28.70 -7.65
N TYR A 354 -48.96 29.51 -8.40
CA TYR A 354 -49.34 30.89 -8.74
C TYR A 354 -49.12 31.27 -10.20
N GLY A 355 -48.32 30.50 -10.96
CA GLY A 355 -47.87 30.85 -12.30
C GLY A 355 -48.46 29.99 -13.40
N ALA A 356 -47.72 29.82 -14.50
CA ALA A 356 -48.18 29.10 -15.69
C ALA A 356 -48.65 27.68 -15.39
N LEU A 357 -47.89 26.92 -14.60
CA LEU A 357 -48.22 25.51 -14.36
C LEU A 357 -49.51 25.28 -13.56
N SER A 358 -50.08 26.33 -12.93
CA SER A 358 -51.41 26.28 -12.28
C SER A 358 -52.59 26.19 -13.26
N ARG A 359 -52.39 26.56 -14.53
CA ARG A 359 -53.40 26.49 -15.60
C ARG A 359 -53.18 25.26 -16.47
N HIS A 360 -54.26 24.72 -17.03
CA HIS A 360 -54.18 23.51 -17.88
C HIS A 360 -53.39 23.75 -19.18
N GLY A 361 -53.39 24.98 -19.71
CA GLY A 361 -52.67 25.36 -20.94
C GLY A 361 -51.33 26.05 -20.72
N GLY A 362 -50.93 26.33 -19.48
CA GLY A 362 -49.70 27.06 -19.20
C GLY A 362 -48.45 26.22 -19.44
N ARG A 363 -47.40 26.87 -19.92
CA ARG A 363 -46.13 26.25 -20.32
C ARG A 363 -44.95 26.92 -19.65
N VAL A 364 -43.86 26.17 -19.51
CA VAL A 364 -42.58 26.68 -19.03
C VAL A 364 -41.53 26.41 -20.09
N GLU A 365 -40.78 27.45 -20.45
CA GLU A 365 -39.62 27.37 -21.32
C GLU A 365 -38.35 27.64 -20.52
N ILE A 366 -37.35 26.77 -20.66
CA ILE A 366 -36.07 26.86 -20.00
C ILE A 366 -34.99 26.77 -21.08
N GLU A 367 -34.31 27.88 -21.28
CA GLU A 367 -33.27 28.02 -22.29
C GLU A 367 -31.96 28.39 -21.63
N TRP A 368 -30.85 27.77 -22.05
CA TRP A 368 -29.52 28.24 -21.67
C TRP A 368 -28.56 28.23 -22.84
N ASP A 369 -27.59 29.13 -22.77
CA ASP A 369 -26.51 29.26 -23.74
C ASP A 369 -25.18 29.59 -23.07
N THR A 370 -24.12 29.53 -23.90
CA THR A 370 -22.79 30.00 -23.56
C THR A 370 -22.38 31.04 -24.58
N ALA A 371 -22.03 32.23 -24.14
CA ALA A 371 -21.54 33.31 -25.00
C ALA A 371 -20.07 33.61 -24.70
N PRO A 372 -19.20 33.77 -25.71
CA PRO A 372 -17.86 34.29 -25.48
C PRO A 372 -17.97 35.73 -24.97
N ALA A 373 -17.50 36.00 -23.75
CA ALA A 373 -17.48 37.36 -23.22
C ALA A 373 -16.24 38.13 -23.67
N THR A 374 -16.39 39.46 -23.75
CA THR A 374 -15.35 40.41 -24.15
C THR A 374 -14.09 40.39 -23.27
N ASP A 375 -14.13 39.75 -22.10
CA ASP A 375 -13.05 39.68 -21.11
C ASP A 375 -12.35 38.30 -21.04
N ARG A 376 -12.51 37.45 -22.05
CA ARG A 376 -11.97 36.07 -22.12
C ARG A 376 -12.57 35.10 -21.09
N THR A 377 -13.73 35.40 -20.52
CA THR A 377 -14.43 34.46 -19.64
C THR A 377 -15.76 34.10 -20.26
N ASP A 378 -15.90 32.90 -20.83
CA ASP A 378 -17.17 32.45 -21.38
C ASP A 378 -18.28 32.65 -20.35
N ALA A 379 -19.39 33.24 -20.77
CA ALA A 379 -20.52 33.57 -19.93
C ALA A 379 -21.60 32.51 -20.13
N PHE A 380 -22.14 32.01 -19.01
CA PHE A 380 -23.32 31.18 -18.98
C PHE A 380 -24.55 32.07 -18.78
N ARG A 381 -25.59 31.88 -19.60
CA ARG A 381 -26.89 32.51 -19.43
C ARG A 381 -27.97 31.45 -19.40
N LEU A 382 -28.85 31.54 -18.40
CA LEU A 382 -30.02 30.69 -18.24
C LEU A 382 -31.25 31.59 -18.13
N THR A 383 -32.30 31.25 -18.86
CA THR A 383 -33.58 31.94 -18.83
C THR A 383 -34.71 30.94 -18.61
N TRP A 384 -35.53 31.22 -17.60
CA TRP A 384 -36.82 30.59 -17.37
C TRP A 384 -37.91 31.56 -17.81
N ARG A 385 -38.85 31.10 -18.64
CA ARG A 385 -40.04 31.86 -19.03
C ARG A 385 -41.30 31.04 -18.75
N GLU A 386 -42.27 31.70 -18.15
CA GLU A 386 -43.63 31.17 -18.04
C GLU A 386 -44.51 31.76 -19.13
N LEU A 387 -45.26 30.90 -19.81
CA LEU A 387 -46.17 31.28 -20.90
C LEU A 387 -47.59 30.82 -20.58
N ASP A 388 -48.57 31.57 -21.09
CA ASP A 388 -50.00 31.27 -20.96
C ASP A 388 -50.45 31.09 -19.49
N GLY A 389 -49.76 31.76 -18.58
CA GLY A 389 -50.07 31.80 -17.15
C GLY A 389 -51.11 32.86 -16.79
N PRO A 390 -51.59 32.88 -15.54
CA PRO A 390 -52.40 33.99 -15.05
C PRO A 390 -51.59 35.28 -15.07
N GLY A 391 -52.19 36.40 -15.48
CA GLY A 391 -51.54 37.70 -15.40
C GLY A 391 -51.21 38.06 -13.95
N ILE A 392 -49.94 38.33 -13.67
CA ILE A 392 -49.45 38.62 -12.31
C ILE A 392 -49.20 40.12 -12.17
N SER A 393 -50.22 40.86 -11.73
CA SER A 393 -50.08 42.29 -11.42
C SER A 393 -49.53 42.51 -10.01
N GLY A 394 -48.22 42.77 -9.89
CA GLY A 394 -47.61 43.39 -8.71
C GLY A 394 -47.28 42.48 -7.52
N THR A 395 -45.99 42.54 -7.13
CA THR A 395 -45.35 42.01 -5.89
C THR A 395 -45.89 40.70 -5.32
N MET A 396 -45.48 39.57 -5.90
CA MET A 396 -45.52 38.30 -5.18
C MET A 396 -44.63 38.39 -3.92
N HIS A 397 -45.11 37.83 -2.81
CA HIS A 397 -44.53 37.96 -1.46
C HIS A 397 -43.00 37.84 -1.41
N ARG A 398 -42.35 38.69 -0.59
CA ARG A 398 -40.93 38.57 -0.19
C ARG A 398 -40.74 37.27 0.62
N GLY A 399 -40.69 36.14 -0.07
CA GLY A 399 -40.42 34.83 0.49
C GLY A 399 -39.07 34.29 0.04
N PHE A 400 -38.70 33.12 0.58
CA PHE A 400 -37.42 32.47 0.32
C PHE A 400 -37.11 32.27 -1.17
N GLY A 401 -38.09 31.87 -2.00
CA GLY A 401 -37.88 31.71 -3.44
C GLY A 401 -37.34 32.99 -4.12
N SER A 402 -37.86 34.16 -3.75
CA SER A 402 -37.35 35.44 -4.27
C SER A 402 -35.90 35.72 -3.83
N VAL A 403 -35.53 35.31 -2.61
CA VAL A 403 -34.17 35.45 -2.08
C VAL A 403 -33.21 34.48 -2.76
N VAL A 404 -33.65 33.25 -3.06
CA VAL A 404 -32.86 32.27 -3.81
C VAL A 404 -32.55 32.78 -5.21
N LEU A 405 -33.60 33.19 -5.94
CA LEU A 405 -33.52 33.55 -7.35
C LEU A 405 -32.78 34.87 -7.60
N LYS A 406 -32.91 35.84 -6.70
CA LYS A 406 -32.26 37.16 -6.86
C LYS A 406 -30.88 37.24 -6.23
N ARG A 407 -30.59 36.39 -5.22
CA ARG A 407 -29.37 36.53 -4.41
C ARG A 407 -28.59 35.23 -4.22
N VAL A 408 -29.18 34.21 -3.60
CA VAL A 408 -28.41 33.04 -3.15
C VAL A 408 -27.80 32.26 -4.32
N ALA A 409 -28.61 31.88 -5.32
CA ALA A 409 -28.10 31.12 -6.46
C ALA A 409 -27.16 31.97 -7.33
N PRO A 410 -27.47 33.23 -7.69
CA PRO A 410 -26.52 34.08 -8.41
C PRO A 410 -25.20 34.28 -7.68
N GLN A 411 -25.21 34.62 -6.39
CA GLN A 411 -23.97 34.87 -5.62
C GLN A 411 -23.10 33.62 -5.52
N ALA A 412 -23.70 32.45 -5.33
CA ALA A 412 -22.95 31.19 -5.27
C ALA A 412 -22.25 30.86 -6.59
N LEU A 413 -22.77 31.34 -7.72
CA LEU A 413 -22.21 31.17 -9.05
C LEU A 413 -21.36 32.38 -9.50
N SER A 414 -21.08 33.32 -8.60
CA SER A 414 -20.41 34.59 -8.92
C SER A 414 -21.09 35.37 -10.06
N GLY A 415 -22.41 35.31 -10.10
CA GLY A 415 -23.27 35.84 -11.15
C GLY A 415 -24.34 36.80 -10.65
N THR A 416 -25.26 37.15 -11.54
CA THR A 416 -26.40 38.04 -11.31
C THR A 416 -27.70 37.35 -11.70
N GLY A 417 -28.76 37.58 -10.92
CA GLY A 417 -30.09 37.03 -11.16
C GLY A 417 -31.13 38.13 -11.21
N GLN A 418 -31.96 38.12 -12.25
CA GLN A 418 -33.06 39.07 -12.45
C GLN A 418 -34.37 38.31 -12.55
N LEU A 419 -35.38 38.76 -11.81
CA LEU A 419 -36.72 38.16 -11.79
C LEU A 419 -37.73 39.25 -12.10
N GLU A 420 -38.44 39.08 -13.21
CA GLU A 420 -39.39 40.01 -13.80
C GLU A 420 -40.80 39.39 -13.80
N PHE A 421 -41.80 40.23 -13.57
CA PHE A 421 -43.21 39.87 -13.60
C PHE A 421 -43.89 40.74 -14.66
N GLY A 422 -44.58 40.12 -15.61
CA GLY A 422 -45.33 40.81 -16.65
C GLY A 422 -46.72 40.22 -16.87
N GLU A 423 -47.51 40.85 -17.75
CA GLU A 423 -48.84 40.36 -18.11
C GLU A 423 -48.81 38.98 -18.76
N GLN A 424 -47.69 38.63 -19.41
CA GLN A 424 -47.49 37.35 -20.09
C GLN A 424 -46.89 36.24 -19.19
N GLY A 425 -46.52 36.55 -17.95
CA GLY A 425 -45.97 35.58 -16.99
C GLY A 425 -44.74 36.05 -16.23
N VAL A 426 -43.97 35.08 -15.74
CA VAL A 426 -42.72 35.27 -14.97
C VAL A 426 -41.52 34.98 -15.85
N VAL A 427 -40.51 35.85 -15.80
CA VAL A 427 -39.21 35.61 -16.45
C VAL A 427 -38.11 35.70 -15.40
N TRP A 428 -37.28 34.66 -15.32
CA TRP A 428 -36.06 34.69 -14.52
C TRP A 428 -34.84 34.50 -15.42
N THR A 429 -33.86 35.39 -15.28
CA THR A 429 -32.58 35.29 -16.00
C THR A 429 -31.43 35.23 -15.01
N LEU A 430 -30.55 34.26 -15.19
CA LEU A 430 -29.30 34.09 -14.46
C LEU A 430 -28.13 34.24 -15.43
N GLN A 431 -27.15 35.06 -15.06
CA GLN A 431 -25.88 35.19 -15.78
C GLN A 431 -24.72 34.92 -14.83
N ALA A 432 -23.78 34.07 -15.22
CA ALA A 432 -22.61 33.73 -14.42
C ALA A 432 -21.40 33.42 -15.32
N PRO A 433 -20.16 33.54 -14.82
CA PRO A 433 -19.01 32.99 -15.52
C PRO A 433 -19.16 31.47 -15.71
N LEU A 434 -18.90 30.95 -16.91
CA LEU A 434 -19.03 29.53 -17.23
C LEU A 434 -18.17 28.66 -16.31
N ARG A 435 -16.97 29.13 -15.94
CA ARG A 435 -16.07 28.46 -14.97
C ARG A 435 -16.70 28.23 -13.58
N SER A 436 -17.70 29.01 -13.20
CA SER A 436 -18.41 28.90 -11.92
C SER A 436 -19.62 27.95 -12.01
N VAL A 437 -19.93 27.47 -13.21
CA VAL A 437 -21.11 26.65 -13.53
C VAL A 437 -20.68 25.28 -14.03
N GLN A 438 -19.81 25.23 -15.02
CA GLN A 438 -19.34 24.00 -15.67
C GLN A 438 -18.24 23.32 -14.85
N ALA A 439 -18.25 21.99 -14.81
CA ALA A 439 -17.15 21.18 -14.28
C ALA A 439 -15.95 21.20 -15.25
N SER A 440 -14.72 21.28 -14.74
CA SER A 440 -13.53 21.26 -15.60
C SER A 440 -13.22 19.83 -16.03
N PHE A 441 -12.87 19.61 -17.31
CA PHE A 441 -12.42 18.28 -17.77
C PHE A 441 -11.15 17.79 -17.05
N ALA A 442 -10.33 18.72 -16.55
CA ALA A 442 -9.14 18.40 -15.74
C ALA A 442 -9.49 17.82 -14.34
N ASP A 443 -10.72 18.04 -13.84
CA ASP A 443 -11.16 17.48 -12.56
C ASP A 443 -11.42 15.96 -12.67
N PHE A 444 -11.63 15.43 -13.89
CA PHE A 444 -11.91 14.01 -14.13
C PHE A 444 -10.67 13.12 -14.29
N GLU A 445 -9.54 13.66 -14.79
CA GLU A 445 -8.30 12.87 -15.00
C GLU A 445 -7.53 12.58 -13.70
N SER A 446 -7.82 13.30 -12.61
CA SER A 446 -7.09 13.16 -11.34
C SER A 446 -7.45 11.92 -10.51
N ILE A 447 -8.46 11.14 -10.92
CA ILE A 447 -8.96 9.97 -10.18
C ILE A 447 -8.61 8.64 -10.86
N GLU A 448 -8.41 8.62 -12.19
CA GLU A 448 -8.05 7.39 -12.92
C GLU A 448 -6.54 7.12 -13.00
N GLY A 449 -5.71 8.05 -12.52
CA GLY A 449 -4.25 7.93 -12.52
C GLY A 449 -3.63 7.84 -11.12
N THR A 450 -3.97 6.83 -10.32
CA THR A 450 -3.08 6.33 -9.24
C THR A 450 -3.34 4.88 -8.89
#